data_AF-A0A842I693-F1
#
_entry.id   AF-A0A842I693-F1
#
_cell.length_a   1.000
_cell.length_b   1.000
_cell.length_c   1.000
_cell.angle_alpha   90.00
_cell.angle_beta   90.00
_cell.angle_gamma   90.00
#
_symmetry.space_group_name_H-M   'P 1'
#
loop_
_entity.id
_entity.type
_entity.pdbx_description
1 polymer ?
#
loop_
_entity_poly.entity_id
_entity_poly.type
_entity_poly.pdbx_seq_one_letter_code
_entity_poly.pdbx_strand_id
1 'polypeptide(L)' 'MVYLAHIRTVFALSNGSHDSPCMHRDLVDEGHEIGRQRTARLMRENQFITRQKRRFKRTTDSEHA' A
#
# COMPACT_ATOMS: atom_id res chain seq x y z
N MET A 1 12.61 -5.99 15.30
CA MET A 1 12.12 -5.83 13.91
C MET A 1 11.62 -4.39 13.73
N VAL A 2 12.52 -3.41 13.51
CA VAL A 2 12.17 -1.97 13.47
C VAL A 2 11.32 -1.62 12.24
N TYR A 3 11.70 -2.15 11.07
CA TYR A 3 10.98 -1.92 9.80
C TYR A 3 9.50 -2.33 9.83
N LEU A 4 9.15 -3.33 10.61
CA LEU A 4 7.76 -3.80 10.71
C LEU A 4 6.86 -2.79 11.40
N ALA A 5 7.41 -2.05 12.37
CA ALA A 5 6.68 -0.97 13.05
C ALA A 5 6.42 0.19 12.09
N HIS A 6 7.43 0.62 11.32
CA HIS A 6 7.28 1.63 10.27
C HIS A 6 6.31 1.19 9.17
N ILE A 7 6.37 -0.08 8.76
CA ILE A 7 5.40 -0.62 7.80
C ILE A 7 3.97 -0.52 8.34
N ARG A 8 3.75 -0.81 9.63
CA ARG A 8 2.43 -0.68 10.25
C ARG A 8 1.95 0.76 10.32
N THR A 9 2.81 1.70 10.69
CA THR A 9 2.44 3.11 10.82
C THR A 9 2.05 3.70 9.48
N VAL A 10 2.90 3.55 8.47
CA VAL A 10 2.65 4.07 7.11
C VAL A 10 1.43 3.39 6.47
N PHE A 11 1.23 2.08 6.69
CA PHE A 11 0.08 1.36 6.17
C PHE A 11 -1.23 1.82 6.83
N ALA A 12 -1.23 2.08 8.14
CA ALA A 12 -2.37 2.61 8.86
C ALA A 12 -2.71 4.05 8.42
N LEU A 13 -1.69 4.91 8.30
CA LEU A 13 -1.84 6.30 7.85
C LEU A 13 -2.41 6.40 6.44
N SER A 14 -2.03 5.48 5.56
CA SER A 14 -2.49 5.45 4.18
C SER A 14 -3.80 4.68 3.95
N ASN A 15 -4.46 4.22 5.02
CA ASN A 15 -5.67 3.41 4.96
C ASN A 15 -5.52 2.15 4.09
N GLY A 16 -4.32 1.57 4.07
CA GLY A 16 -3.99 0.41 3.25
C GLY A 16 -3.95 0.69 1.74
N SER A 17 -3.74 1.93 1.31
CA SER A 17 -3.63 2.26 -0.12
C SER A 17 -2.26 1.91 -0.72
N HIS A 18 -1.23 1.76 0.12
CA HIS A 18 0.14 1.50 -0.34
C HIS A 18 0.37 0.01 -0.61
N ASP A 19 0.91 -0.27 -1.78
CA ASP A 19 1.48 -1.55 -2.20
C ASP A 19 2.99 -1.60 -1.91
N SER A 20 3.62 -2.76 -2.12
CA SER A 20 5.04 -2.95 -1.74
C SER A 20 6.04 -2.03 -2.46
N PRO A 21 5.88 -1.68 -3.75
CA PRO A 21 6.60 -0.57 -4.37
C PRO A 21 6.46 0.77 -3.65
N CYS A 22 5.23 1.20 -3.36
CA CYS A 22 4.99 2.49 -2.67
C CYS A 22 5.58 2.46 -1.26
N MET A 23 5.35 1.36 -0.54
CA MET A 23 5.86 1.15 0.82
C MET A 23 7.38 1.21 0.91
N HIS A 24 8.09 0.64 -0.07
CA HIS A 24 9.54 0.73 -0.13
C HIS A 24 10.00 2.17 -0.30
N ARG A 25 9.30 2.96 -1.12
CA ARG A 25 9.66 4.36 -1.35
C ARG A 25 9.48 5.18 -0.08
N ASP A 26 8.36 5.01 0.62
CA ASP A 26 8.12 5.72 1.89
C ASP A 26 9.19 5.38 2.93
N LEU A 27 9.57 4.10 3.04
CA LEU A 27 10.62 3.67 3.96
C LEU A 27 11.99 4.29 3.61
N VAL A 28 12.34 4.34 2.31
CA VAL A 28 13.59 4.98 1.86
C VAL A 28 13.57 6.48 2.12
N ASP A 29 12.44 7.15 1.88
CA ASP A 29 12.26 8.58 2.16
C ASP A 29 12.33 8.90 3.66
N GLU A 30 11.90 7.96 4.52
CA GLU A 30 12.09 8.01 5.99
C GLU A 30 13.55 7.70 6.43
N GLY A 31 14.44 7.37 5.50
CA GLY A 31 15.85 7.08 5.78
C GLY A 31 16.15 5.61 6.11
N HIS A 32 15.22 4.70 5.82
CA HIS A 32 15.43 3.26 6.00
C HIS A 32 16.10 2.60 4.79
N GLU A 33 17.24 1.97 5.03
CA GLU A 33 17.96 1.16 4.04
C GLU A 33 17.35 -0.25 3.91
N ILE A 34 16.13 -0.34 3.39
CA ILE A 34 15.44 -1.61 3.16
C ILE A 34 15.26 -1.89 1.66
N GLY A 35 15.64 -3.09 1.22
CA GLY A 35 15.45 -3.50 -0.17
C GLY A 35 14.00 -3.86 -0.50
N ARG A 36 13.57 -3.60 -1.75
CA ARG A 36 12.21 -3.88 -2.26
C ARG A 36 11.71 -5.29 -1.94
N GLN A 37 12.57 -6.31 -2.14
CA GLN A 37 12.21 -7.70 -1.87
C GLN A 37 11.95 -7.96 -0.38
N ARG A 38 12.71 -7.30 0.51
CA ARG A 38 12.53 -7.41 1.96
C ARG A 38 11.23 -6.75 2.39
N THR A 39 10.90 -5.57 1.85
CA THR A 39 9.61 -4.91 2.09
C THR A 39 8.45 -5.79 1.63
N ALA A 40 8.51 -6.33 0.41
CA ALA A 40 7.47 -7.22 -0.12
C ALA A 40 7.31 -8.50 0.72
N ARG A 41 8.41 -9.10 1.17
CA ARG A 41 8.40 -10.28 2.05
C ARG A 41 7.75 -9.96 3.39
N LEU A 42 8.16 -8.87 4.06
CA LEU A 42 7.57 -8.45 5.32
C LEU A 42 6.07 -8.15 5.16
N MET A 43 5.68 -7.49 4.06
CA MET A 43 4.28 -7.23 3.76
C MET A 43 3.47 -8.53 3.61
N ARG A 44 3.99 -9.50 2.85
CA ARG A 44 3.35 -10.80 2.62
C ARG A 44 3.26 -11.65 3.88
N GLU A 45 4.34 -11.79 4.64
CA GLU A 45 4.40 -12.62 5.86
C GLU A 45 3.45 -12.09 6.94
N ASN A 46 3.17 -10.78 6.94
CA ASN A 46 2.33 -10.12 7.94
C ASN A 46 0.95 -9.72 7.39
N GLN A 47 0.57 -10.28 6.23
CA GLN A 47 -0.77 -10.14 5.65
C GLN A 47 -1.19 -8.67 5.39
N PHE A 48 -0.24 -7.79 5.08
CA PHE A 48 -0.54 -6.43 4.64
C PHE A 48 -1.07 -6.47 3.21
N ILE A 49 -2.39 -6.37 3.05
CA ILE A 49 -3.08 -6.41 1.76
C ILE A 49 -3.54 -5.00 1.41
N THR A 50 -3.05 -4.48 0.28
CA THR A 50 -3.46 -3.19 -0.25
C THR A 50 -4.96 -3.21 -0.60
N ARG A 51 -5.69 -2.17 -0.19
CA ARG A 51 -7.10 -1.98 -0.53
C ARG A 51 -7.23 -1.76 -2.04
N GLN A 52 -7.94 -2.67 -2.69
CA GLN A 52 -8.36 -2.44 -4.07
C GLN A 52 -9.43 -1.35 -4.10
N LYS A 53 -9.23 -0.33 -4.95
CA LYS A 53 -10.28 0.66 -5.22
C LYS A 53 -11.50 -0.07 -5.78
N ARG A 54 -12.68 0.21 -5.23
CA ARG A 54 -13.94 -0.28 -5.80
C ARG A 54 -14.07 0.24 -7.23
N ARG A 55 -14.40 -0.65 -8.17
CA ARG A 55 -14.72 -0.24 -9.54
C ARG A 55 -15.87 0.77 -9.49
N PHE A 56 -15.71 1.87 -10.23
CA PHE A 56 -16.80 2.82 -10.41
C PHE A 56 -18.00 2.11 -11.02
N LYS A 57 -19.17 2.28 -10.41
CA LYS A 57 -20.44 1.82 -10.99
C LYS A 57 -21.13 3.03 -11.60
N ARG A 58 -21.29 3.02 -12.93
CA ARG A 58 -22.08 4.03 -13.64
C ARG A 58 -23.53 3.92 -13.16
N THR A 59 -24.04 4.99 -12.56
CA THR A 59 -25.42 5.05 -12.04
C THR A 59 -26.39 5.75 -13.00
N THR A 60 -25.86 6.38 -14.04
CA THR A 60 -26.65 7.15 -15.01
C THR A 60 -26.60 6.47 -16.36
N ASP A 61 -27.77 6.10 -16.89
CA ASP A 61 -27.90 5.50 -18.21
C ASP A 61 -28.32 6.54 -19.25
N SER A 62 -27.55 7.63 -19.36
CA SER A 62 -27.84 8.64 -20.37
C SER A 62 -27.33 8.16 -21.74
N GLU A 63 -28.18 7.42 -22.46
CA GLU A 63 -28.16 7.43 -23.93
C GLU A 63 -28.78 8.76 -24.39
N HIS A 64 -27.93 9.77 -24.57
CA HIS A 64 -28.31 10.95 -25.34
C HIS A 64 -27.82 10.74 -26.77
N ALA A 65 -28.76 10.39 -27.65
CA ALA A 65 -28.61 10.35 -29.10
C ALA A 65 -28.61 11.76 -29.70
#